data_AF-A0AAV0S0S0-F1
#
_entry.id   AF-A0AAV0S0S0-F1
#
_cell.length_a   1.000
_cell.length_b   1.000
_cell.length_c   1.000
_cell.angle_alpha   90.00
_cell.angle_beta   90.00
_cell.angle_gamma   90.00
#
_symmetry.space_group_name_H-M   'P 1'
#
loop_
_entity.id
_entity.type
_entity.pdbx_description
1 polymer ?
#
loop_
_entity_poly.entity_id
_entity_poly.type
_entity_poly.pdbx_seq_one_letter_code
_entity_poly.pdbx_strand_id
1 'polypeptide(L)'
;MLPSLLFNLSTIHDFLTRALRQTGGTFLLKGPSFINADYVLTSDPTNINHIFNKNAANYDKGPDFKAIMEAVGDGVFNVDGESWKFQRRLLHSLLKSTEFEGVYTKN
;
A
#
# COMPACT_ATOMS: atom_id res chain seq x y z
N MET A 1 11.20 17.72 -5.78
CA MET A 1 10.05 16.88 -5.36
C MET A 1 9.92 16.83 -3.84
N LEU A 2 11.00 16.57 -3.10
CA LEU A 2 10.98 16.40 -1.63
C LEU A 2 10.53 17.63 -0.82
N PRO A 3 11.03 18.86 -1.07
CA PRO A 3 10.54 20.04 -0.33
C PRO A 3 9.03 20.26 -0.54
N SER A 4 8.57 20.09 -1.78
CA SER A 4 7.16 20.24 -2.16
C SER A 4 6.26 19.20 -1.49
N LEU A 5 6.75 17.98 -1.25
CA LEU A 5 6.01 16.94 -0.53
C LEU A 5 5.78 17.34 0.94
N LEU A 6 6.81 17.88 1.59
CA LEU A 6 6.74 18.30 3.00
C LEU A 6 5.80 19.50 3.20
N PHE A 7 5.75 20.45 2.26
CA PHE A 7 4.84 21.59 2.35
C PHE A 7 3.37 21.24 2.03
N ASN A 8 3.11 20.12 1.35
CA ASN A 8 1.76 19.70 0.93
C ASN A 8 1.26 18.45 1.68
N LEU A 9 1.73 18.19 2.91
CA LEU A 9 1.32 16.99 3.67
C LEU A 9 -0.20 16.89 3.89
N SER A 10 -0.88 18.02 4.09
CA SER A 10 -2.34 18.07 4.22
C SER A 10 -3.10 17.72 2.94
N THR A 11 -2.44 17.84 1.77
CA THR A 11 -2.99 17.56 0.44
C THR A 11 -2.12 16.55 -0.32
N ILE A 12 -1.46 15.66 0.43
CA ILE A 12 -0.43 14.77 -0.12
C ILE A 12 -0.97 13.91 -1.27
N HIS A 13 -2.21 13.43 -1.16
CA HIS A 13 -2.87 12.65 -2.21
C HIS A 13 -3.04 13.44 -3.52
N ASP A 14 -3.44 14.71 -3.44
CA ASP A 14 -3.59 15.58 -4.61
C ASP A 14 -2.24 15.94 -5.24
N PHE A 15 -1.24 16.15 -4.40
CA PHE A 15 0.13 16.40 -4.84
C PHE A 15 0.69 15.18 -5.60
N LEU A 16 0.62 13.99 -5.00
CA LEU A 16 1.10 12.75 -5.61
C LEU A 16 0.33 12.42 -6.90
N THR A 17 -1.00 12.61 -6.91
CA THR A 17 -1.82 12.39 -8.10
C THR A 17 -1.39 13.30 -9.26
N ARG A 18 -1.12 14.59 -8.98
CA ARG A 18 -0.60 15.52 -10.01
C ARG A 18 0.77 15.10 -10.51
N ALA A 19 1.67 14.71 -9.61
CA ALA A 19 3.01 14.25 -9.98
C ALA A 19 2.96 12.99 -10.87
N LEU A 20 2.11 12.01 -10.52
CA LEU A 20 1.92 10.80 -11.32
C LEU A 20 1.36 11.13 -12.71
N ARG A 21 0.36 12.00 -12.80
CA ARG A 21 -0.20 12.43 -14.10
C ARG A 21 0.82 13.12 -14.99
N GLN A 22 1.68 13.94 -14.42
CA GLN A 22 2.72 14.68 -15.17
C GLN A 22 3.87 13.79 -15.64
N THR A 23 4.14 12.69 -14.94
CA THR A 23 5.28 11.79 -15.20
C THR A 23 4.91 10.57 -16.04
N GLY A 24 3.66 10.49 -16.52
CA GLY A 24 3.18 9.34 -17.28
C GLY A 24 2.86 8.12 -16.42
N GLY A 25 2.66 8.32 -15.12
CA GLY A 25 2.16 7.31 -14.20
C GLY A 25 3.22 6.66 -13.29
N THR A 26 4.51 6.90 -13.49
CA THR A 26 5.58 6.35 -12.63
C THR A 26 6.70 7.37 -12.45
N PHE A 27 7.17 7.57 -11.21
CA PHE A 27 8.34 8.42 -10.95
C PHE A 27 9.15 7.97 -9.72
N LEU A 28 10.42 8.40 -9.70
CA LEU A 28 11.33 8.19 -8.57
C LEU A 28 11.29 9.39 -7.63
N LEU A 29 10.90 9.14 -6.38
CA LEU A 29 11.03 10.06 -5.27
C LEU A 29 12.37 9.79 -4.58
N LYS A 30 13.36 10.66 -4.81
CA LYS A 30 14.63 10.56 -4.09
C LYS A 30 14.51 11.11 -2.67
N GLY A 31 15.09 10.40 -1.71
CA GLY A 31 15.25 10.80 -0.32
C GLY A 31 16.29 11.91 -0.12
N PRO A 32 16.41 12.49 1.09
CA PRO A 32 17.56 13.32 1.43
C PRO A 32 18.86 12.51 1.30
N SER A 33 19.95 13.10 0.81
CA SER A 33 21.19 12.37 0.52
C SER A 33 21.84 11.63 1.71
N PHE A 34 21.42 11.94 2.94
CA PHE A 34 21.91 11.32 4.18
C PHE A 34 21.00 10.20 4.71
N ILE A 35 19.88 9.90 4.03
CA ILE A 35 18.95 8.81 4.37
C ILE A 35 18.74 7.95 3.12
N ASN A 36 18.77 6.62 3.26
CA ASN A 36 18.42 5.70 2.19
C ASN A 36 16.88 5.58 2.06
N ALA A 37 16.24 6.62 1.51
CA ALA A 37 14.79 6.77 1.44
C ALA A 37 14.31 7.07 0.01
N ASP A 38 14.87 6.36 -0.96
CA ASP A 38 14.44 6.43 -2.36
C ASP A 38 13.23 5.53 -2.58
N TYR A 39 12.15 6.07 -3.14
CA TYR A 39 10.91 5.34 -3.41
C TYR A 39 10.49 5.48 -4.87
N VAL A 40 10.04 4.38 -5.47
CA VAL A 40 9.38 4.41 -6.78
C VAL A 40 7.87 4.43 -6.56
N LEU A 41 7.22 5.48 -7.04
CA LEU A 41 5.76 5.59 -7.01
C LEU A 41 5.21 5.30 -8.39
N THR A 42 4.18 4.44 -8.44
CA THR A 42 3.56 4.04 -9.71
C THR A 42 2.04 3.95 -9.60
N SER A 43 1.39 4.40 -10.66
CA SER A 43 -0.04 4.25 -10.97
C SER A 43 -0.25 3.50 -12.30
N ASP A 44 0.82 3.10 -12.98
CA ASP A 44 0.75 2.30 -14.20
C ASP A 44 0.11 0.92 -13.89
N PRO A 45 -1.00 0.55 -14.56
CA PRO A 45 -1.69 -0.72 -14.31
C PRO A 45 -0.82 -1.97 -14.52
N THR A 46 0.13 -1.91 -15.45
CA THR A 46 1.08 -2.99 -15.73
C THR A 46 2.03 -3.19 -14.55
N ASN A 47 2.57 -2.10 -14.01
CA ASN A 47 3.43 -2.14 -12.82
C ASN A 47 2.66 -2.62 -11.60
N ILE A 48 1.43 -2.12 -11.39
CA ILE A 48 0.55 -2.56 -10.30
C ILE A 48 0.29 -4.07 -10.41
N ASN A 49 -0.08 -4.55 -11.59
CA ASN A 49 -0.32 -5.98 -11.80
C ASN A 49 0.96 -6.82 -11.59
N HIS A 50 2.12 -6.28 -11.98
CA HIS A 50 3.40 -6.94 -11.72
C HIS A 50 3.66 -7.09 -10.22
N ILE A 51 3.56 -5.99 -9.47
CA ILE A 51 3.83 -5.94 -8.03
C ILE A 51 2.83 -6.80 -7.25
N PHE A 52 1.53 -6.65 -7.49
CA PHE A 52 0.52 -7.27 -6.61
C PHE A 52 0.08 -8.67 -7.03
N ASN A 53 0.27 -9.07 -8.29
CA ASN A 53 -0.22 -10.36 -8.78
C ASN A 53 0.90 -11.24 -9.34
N LYS A 54 1.66 -10.76 -10.34
CA LYS A 54 2.60 -11.62 -11.07
C LYS A 54 3.88 -11.93 -10.29
N ASN A 55 4.34 -10.99 -9.46
CA ASN A 55 5.64 -11.07 -8.80
C ASN A 55 5.60 -10.67 -7.32
N ALA A 56 4.44 -10.81 -6.68
CA ALA A 56 4.22 -10.36 -5.31
C ALA A 56 5.19 -10.94 -4.26
N ALA A 57 5.73 -12.14 -4.51
CA ALA A 57 6.71 -12.75 -3.63
C ALA A 57 8.04 -11.97 -3.53
N ASN A 58 8.35 -11.11 -4.51
CA ASN A 58 9.55 -10.27 -4.54
C ASN A 58 9.30 -8.83 -4.03
N TYR A 59 8.09 -8.54 -3.55
CA TYR A 59 7.71 -7.23 -3.02
C TYR A 59 7.11 -7.40 -1.62
N ASP A 60 7.96 -7.77 -0.66
CA ASP A 60 7.60 -7.76 0.75
C ASP A 60 7.44 -6.31 1.24
N LYS A 61 6.63 -6.11 2.28
CA LYS A 61 6.37 -4.74 2.79
C LYS A 61 7.56 -4.18 3.55
N GLY A 62 8.37 -5.08 4.14
CA GLY A 62 9.58 -4.72 4.86
C GLY A 62 9.33 -4.04 6.22
N PRO A 63 10.42 -3.76 6.95
CA PRO A 63 10.35 -3.23 8.31
C PRO A 63 9.81 -1.80 8.37
N ASP A 64 10.10 -0.96 7.38
CA ASP A 64 9.64 0.43 7.34
C ASP A 64 8.12 0.53 7.26
N PHE A 65 7.49 -0.28 6.41
CA PHE A 65 6.04 -0.34 6.31
C PHE A 65 5.42 -0.84 7.61
N LYS A 66 6.01 -1.88 8.22
CA LYS A 66 5.54 -2.42 9.50
C LYS A 66 5.61 -1.38 10.62
N ALA A 67 6.65 -0.55 10.64
CA ALA A 67 6.78 0.55 11.60
C ALA A 67 5.70 1.61 11.38
N ILE A 68 5.41 1.99 10.13
CA ILE A 68 4.34 2.95 9.81
C ILE A 68 2.96 2.42 10.24
N MET A 69 2.75 1.12 10.09
CA MET A 69 1.47 0.46 10.36
C MET A 69 1.44 -0.26 11.71
N GLU A 70 2.32 0.11 12.65
CA GLU A 70 2.48 -0.57 13.94
C GLU A 70 1.18 -0.65 14.73
N ALA A 71 0.33 0.38 14.64
CA ALA A 71 -0.97 0.43 15.30
C ALA A 71 -1.92 -0.73 14.93
N VAL A 72 -1.70 -1.38 13.78
CA VAL A 72 -2.51 -2.50 13.28
C VAL A 72 -1.88 -3.87 13.64
N GLY A 73 -0.75 -3.86 14.35
CA GLY A 73 -0.07 -5.06 14.84
C GLY A 73 0.35 -6.02 13.72
N ASP A 74 0.40 -7.33 13.99
CA ASP A 74 0.70 -8.36 12.99
C ASP A 74 -0.54 -8.82 12.19
N GLY A 75 -1.46 -7.89 11.93
CA GLY A 75 -2.65 -8.14 11.13
C GLY A 75 -2.35 -8.30 9.63
N VAL A 76 -3.41 -8.55 8.84
CA VAL A 76 -3.31 -8.86 7.40
C VAL A 76 -2.63 -7.76 6.58
N PHE A 77 -2.56 -6.54 7.13
CA PHE A 77 -1.87 -5.42 6.50
C PHE A 77 -0.35 -5.49 6.66
N ASN A 78 0.18 -6.13 7.72
CA ASN A 78 1.61 -6.11 8.04
C ASN A 78 2.33 -7.44 7.79
N VAL A 79 1.62 -8.57 7.79
CA VAL A 79 2.24 -9.87 7.49
C VAL A 79 2.42 -10.08 5.99
N ASP A 80 3.44 -10.87 5.61
CA ASP A 80 3.75 -11.25 4.23
C ASP A 80 3.71 -12.78 4.04
N GLY A 81 3.85 -13.24 2.79
CA GLY A 81 3.98 -14.66 2.44
C GLY A 81 2.79 -15.54 2.86
N GLU A 82 3.08 -16.71 3.42
CA GLU A 82 2.04 -17.69 3.81
C GLU A 82 1.15 -17.19 4.95
N SER A 83 1.69 -16.44 5.91
CA SER A 83 0.92 -15.83 6.99
C SER A 83 -0.14 -14.88 6.44
N TRP A 84 0.23 -14.05 5.46
CA TRP A 84 -0.72 -13.19 4.76
C TRP A 84 -1.79 -13.99 4.02
N LYS A 85 -1.41 -15.03 3.27
CA LYS A 85 -2.37 -15.89 2.55
C LYS A 85 -3.37 -16.54 3.50
N PHE A 86 -2.89 -17.04 4.63
CA PHE A 86 -3.73 -17.65 5.67
C PHE A 86 -4.72 -16.64 6.25
N GLN A 87 -4.23 -15.49 6.76
CA GLN A 87 -5.09 -14.46 7.34
C GLN A 87 -6.09 -13.91 6.32
N ARG A 88 -5.67 -13.70 5.07
CA ARG A 88 -6.56 -13.25 3.99
C ARG A 88 -7.67 -14.26 3.69
N ARG A 89 -7.38 -15.56 3.68
CA ARG A 89 -8.41 -16.60 3.49
C ARG A 89 -9.42 -16.59 4.63
N LEU A 90 -8.94 -16.48 5.88
CA LEU A 90 -9.80 -16.38 7.05
C LEU A 90 -10.72 -15.16 6.97
N LEU A 91 -10.16 -13.98 6.70
CA LEU A 91 -10.93 -12.74 6.54
C LEU A 91 -11.96 -12.85 5.41
N HIS A 92 -11.59 -13.37 4.24
CA HIS A 92 -12.54 -13.57 3.15
C HIS A 92 -13.67 -14.54 3.54
N SER A 93 -13.38 -15.58 4.33
CA SER A 93 -14.41 -16.49 4.82
C SER A 93 -15.36 -15.80 5.79
N LEU A 94 -14.84 -15.00 6.72
CA LEU A 94 -15.64 -14.25 7.69
C LEU A 94 -16.54 -13.23 7.01
N LEU A 95 -16.01 -12.47 6.04
CA LEU A 95 -16.76 -11.46 5.30
C LEU A 95 -17.85 -12.06 4.40
N LYS A 96 -17.73 -13.33 4.00
CA LYS A 96 -18.73 -14.07 3.23
C LYS A 96 -19.75 -14.81 4.11
N SER A 97 -19.58 -14.77 5.44
CA SER A 97 -20.53 -15.44 6.32
C SER A 97 -21.89 -14.73 6.29
N THR A 98 -22.97 -15.50 6.42
CA THR A 98 -24.35 -14.98 6.51
C THR A 98 -24.54 -14.02 7.69
N GLU A 99 -23.71 -14.17 8.72
CA GLU A 99 -23.69 -13.31 9.90
C GLU A 99 -23.19 -11.90 9.57
N PHE A 100 -22.17 -11.81 8.69
CA PHE A 100 -21.67 -10.53 8.19
C PHE A 100 -22.63 -9.90 7.17
N GLU A 101 -23.28 -10.70 6.31
CA GLU A 101 -24.33 -10.20 5.40
C GLU A 101 -25.52 -9.59 6.16
N GLY A 102 -25.86 -10.17 7.32
CA GLY A 102 -26.87 -9.65 8.23
C GLY A 102 -26.57 -8.26 8.82
N VAL A 103 -25.31 -7.82 8.83
CA VAL A 103 -24.91 -6.48 9.30
C VAL A 103 -25.27 -5.39 8.28
N TYR A 104 -25.23 -5.70 6.98
CA TYR A 104 -25.52 -4.73 5.91
C TYR A 104 -26.96 -4.74 5.44
N THR A 105 -27.72 -5.80 5.74
CA THR A 105 -29.11 -5.99 5.27
C THR A 105 -30.17 -5.64 6.31
N LYS A 106 -29.77 -5.23 7.53
CA LYS A 106 -30.69 -4.90 8.64
C LYS A 106 -31.13 -3.42 8.71
N ASN A 107 -30.98 -2.64 7.65
CA ASN A 107 -31.51 -1.28 7.54
C ASN A 107 -32.71 -1.19 6.60
#